data_AF-A0A923YV07-F1
#
_entry.id   AF-A0A923YV07-F1
#
_cell.length_a   1.000
_cell.length_b   1.000
_cell.length_c   1.000
_cell.angle_alpha   90.00
_cell.angle_beta   90.00
_cell.angle_gamma   90.00
#
_symmetry.space_group_name_H-M   'P 1'
#
loop_
_entity.id
_entity.type
_entity.pdbx_description
1 polymer ?
#
loop_
_entity_poly.entity_id
_entity_poly.type
_entity_poly.pdbx_seq_one_letter_code
_entity_poly.pdbx_strand_id
1 'polypeptide(L)'
;EPGGGFLRNNDSRADRWYSRDVAAIASARGIEDAAPYFIDADATRNLGGLPLGGLTVVTFRNAHLVYSLTWFALAGLSAWGAWLVARRR
;
A
#
# COMPACT_ATOMS: atom_id res chain seq x y z
N GLU A 1 3.49 11.22 -9.83
CA GLU A 1 3.40 10.99 -11.29
C GLU A 1 3.36 12.33 -12.00
N PRO A 2 4.13 12.51 -13.09
CA PRO A 2 4.14 13.75 -13.86
C PRO A 2 2.76 14.11 -14.39
N GLY A 3 2.32 15.35 -14.19
CA GLY A 3 1.04 15.86 -14.73
C GLY A 3 -0.19 15.70 -13.83
N GLY A 4 -0.07 15.06 -12.66
CA GLY A 4 -1.18 14.86 -11.72
C GLY A 4 -1.55 13.40 -11.52
N GLY A 5 -2.57 13.14 -10.68
CA GLY A 5 -3.17 11.81 -10.55
C GLY A 5 -4.51 11.77 -11.29
N PHE A 6 -4.95 10.59 -11.73
CA PHE A 6 -6.19 10.41 -12.52
C PHE A 6 -7.42 11.15 -11.96
N LEU A 7 -7.52 11.29 -10.63
CA LEU A 7 -8.67 11.90 -9.95
C LEU A 7 -8.56 13.41 -9.74
N ARG A 8 -7.35 13.98 -9.66
CA ARG A 8 -7.11 15.41 -9.36
C ARG A 8 -5.78 15.89 -9.92
N ASN A 9 -5.83 17.05 -10.57
CA ASN A 9 -4.66 17.78 -11.03
C ASN A 9 -4.04 18.60 -9.91
N ASN A 10 -2.71 18.74 -9.93
CA ASN A 10 -2.01 19.68 -9.07
C ASN A 10 -2.38 21.13 -9.42
N ASP A 11 -2.31 22.01 -8.43
CA ASP A 11 -2.47 23.46 -8.58
C ASP A 11 -1.28 24.15 -7.89
N SER A 12 -0.24 24.40 -8.68
CA SER A 12 1.01 25.01 -8.20
C SER A 12 0.83 26.45 -7.74
N ARG A 13 -0.13 27.19 -8.31
CA ARG A 13 -0.39 28.60 -7.93
C ARG A 13 -0.99 28.70 -6.53
N ALA A 14 -1.81 27.72 -6.16
CA ALA A 14 -2.41 27.64 -4.83
C ALA A 14 -1.66 26.70 -3.88
N ASP A 15 -0.47 26.22 -4.26
CA ASP A 15 0.36 25.28 -3.50
C ASP A 15 -0.36 23.98 -3.09
N ARG A 16 -1.20 23.44 -3.99
CA ARG A 16 -1.95 22.20 -3.77
C ARG A 16 -1.40 21.07 -4.64
N TRP A 17 -0.95 20.02 -3.99
CA TRP A 17 -0.30 18.87 -4.65
C TRP A 17 -1.05 17.59 -4.30
N TYR A 18 -1.63 16.94 -5.31
CA TYR A 18 -2.36 15.67 -5.19
C TYR A 18 -1.56 14.50 -5.73
N SER A 19 -0.64 14.75 -6.67
CA SER A 19 0.38 13.80 -7.08
C SER A 19 1.76 14.24 -6.60
N ARG A 20 2.64 13.25 -6.36
CA ARG A 20 4.06 13.46 -6.08
C ARG A 20 4.80 13.75 -7.40
N ASP A 21 4.55 14.92 -7.98
CA ASP A 21 5.24 15.40 -9.18
C ASP A 21 6.46 16.23 -8.77
N VAL A 22 7.60 15.55 -8.60
CA VAL A 22 8.83 16.15 -8.06
C VAL A 22 9.34 17.28 -8.95
N ALA A 23 9.25 17.13 -10.28
CA ALA A 23 9.70 18.15 -11.23
C ALA A 23 8.82 19.40 -11.15
N ALA A 24 7.49 19.24 -11.12
CA ALA A 24 6.57 20.38 -11.00
C ALA A 24 6.71 21.08 -9.63
N ILE A 25 6.90 20.33 -8.55
CA ILE A 25 7.14 20.89 -7.21
C ILE A 25 8.46 21.65 -7.18
N ALA A 26 9.55 21.06 -7.67
CA ALA A 26 10.87 21.70 -7.70
C ALA A 26 10.83 23.01 -8.51
N SER A 27 10.20 22.98 -9.68
CA SER A 27 9.99 24.17 -10.52
C SER A 27 9.18 25.25 -9.81
N ALA A 28 8.08 24.88 -9.15
CA ALA A 28 7.24 25.83 -8.40
C ALA A 28 7.93 26.43 -7.16
N ARG A 29 8.93 25.73 -6.62
CA ARG A 29 9.71 26.16 -5.44
C ARG A 29 11.05 26.79 -5.77
N GLY A 30 11.45 26.82 -7.05
CA GLY A 30 12.76 27.33 -7.46
C GLY A 30 13.94 26.48 -6.99
N ILE A 31 13.73 25.16 -6.83
CA ILE A 31 14.78 24.22 -6.43
C ILE A 31 15.48 23.72 -7.71
N GLU A 32 16.76 24.03 -7.83
CA GLU A 32 17.64 23.51 -8.88
C GLU A 32 18.20 22.13 -8.46
N ASP A 33 18.50 21.27 -9.44
CA ASP A 33 19.10 19.93 -9.24
C ASP A 33 18.37 19.01 -8.25
N ALA A 34 17.04 19.12 -8.18
CA ALA A 34 16.22 18.20 -7.38
C ALA A 34 16.39 16.75 -7.86
N ALA A 35 16.61 15.82 -6.92
CA ALA A 35 16.66 14.40 -7.22
C ALA A 35 15.31 13.93 -7.82
N PRO A 36 15.30 13.04 -8.83
CA PRO A 36 14.09 12.65 -9.56
C PRO A 36 13.21 11.64 -8.79
N TYR A 37 13.23 11.69 -7.46
CA TYR A 37 12.47 10.80 -6.58
C TYR A 37 12.10 11.51 -5.28
N PHE A 38 11.08 10.99 -4.59
CA PHE A 38 10.71 11.42 -3.25
C PHE A 38 11.06 10.29 -2.26
N ILE A 39 11.34 10.67 -1.01
CA ILE A 39 11.50 9.73 0.11
C ILE A 39 10.39 10.02 1.10
N ASP A 40 9.56 9.01 1.41
CA ASP A 40 8.60 9.09 2.50
C ASP A 40 9.23 8.57 3.79
N ALA A 41 9.12 9.36 4.87
CA ALA A 41 9.50 8.90 6.19
C ALA A 41 8.48 7.87 6.71
N ASP A 42 8.97 6.86 7.43
CA ASP A 42 8.12 5.92 8.15
C ASP A 42 7.44 6.60 9.35
N ALA A 43 6.62 5.86 10.10
CA ALA A 43 5.88 6.42 11.23
C ALA A 43 6.76 6.72 12.47
N THR A 44 8.09 6.57 12.39
CA THR A 44 9.00 6.84 13.50
C THR A 44 8.99 8.33 13.86
N ARG A 45 8.95 8.65 15.15
CA ARG A 45 8.92 10.04 15.62
C ARG A 45 10.19 10.78 15.18
N ASN A 46 9.99 11.87 14.45
CA ASN A 46 11.04 12.80 14.08
C ASN A 46 11.09 13.99 15.04
N LEU A 47 12.20 14.18 15.75
CA LEU A 47 12.39 15.26 16.72
C LEU A 47 12.43 16.66 16.08
N GLY A 48 12.80 16.75 14.79
CA GLY A 48 12.82 18.00 14.02
C GLY A 48 11.46 18.43 13.46
N GLY A 49 10.40 17.66 13.69
CA GLY A 49 9.02 17.98 13.28
C GLY A 49 8.69 17.73 11.80
N LEU A 50 9.65 17.89 10.89
CA LEU A 50 9.54 17.55 9.46
C LEU A 50 10.70 16.65 9.01
N PRO A 51 10.50 15.76 8.03
CA PRO A 51 9.24 15.44 7.35
C PRO A 51 8.22 14.73 8.26
N LEU A 52 6.92 14.90 7.95
CA LEU A 52 5.84 14.12 8.57
C LEU A 52 5.85 12.71 7.97
N GLY A 53 6.14 11.74 8.82
CA GLY A 53 6.21 10.34 8.43
C GLY A 53 4.88 9.59 8.53
N GLY A 54 4.84 8.36 8.00
CA GLY A 54 3.68 7.47 8.07
C GLY A 54 2.53 7.81 7.12
N LEU A 55 2.74 8.73 6.16
CA LEU A 55 1.73 9.12 5.18
C LEU A 55 1.47 8.03 4.13
N THR A 56 2.47 7.21 3.81
CA THR A 56 2.29 6.02 2.98
C THR A 56 2.04 4.82 3.88
N VAL A 57 0.78 4.38 3.94
CA VAL A 57 0.38 3.19 4.69
C VAL A 57 0.60 1.94 3.83
N VAL A 58 1.74 1.28 4.05
CA VAL A 58 2.08 0.02 3.37
C VAL A 58 1.46 -1.14 4.16
N THR A 59 0.16 -1.37 3.97
CA THR A 59 -0.52 -2.54 4.53
C THR A 59 -1.05 -3.42 3.41
N PHE A 60 -0.62 -4.68 3.40
CA PHE A 60 -1.07 -5.68 2.44
C PHE A 60 -1.97 -6.67 3.14
N ARG A 61 -3.09 -7.03 2.50
CA ARG A 61 -4.00 -8.05 3.02
C ARG A 61 -3.28 -9.39 3.13
N ASN A 62 -3.14 -9.91 4.34
CA ASN A 62 -2.60 -11.23 4.60
C ASN A 62 -3.73 -12.20 5.02
N ALA A 63 -4.24 -12.97 4.07
CA ALA A 63 -5.33 -13.93 4.30
C ALA A 63 -4.85 -15.40 4.32
N HIS A 64 -3.54 -15.64 4.38
CA HIS A 64 -2.96 -16.98 4.24
C HIS A 64 -3.49 -17.96 5.28
N LEU A 65 -3.57 -17.55 6.55
CA LEU A 65 -4.05 -18.41 7.63
C LEU A 65 -5.50 -18.88 7.39
N VAL A 66 -6.40 -17.95 7.06
CA VAL A 66 -7.81 -18.26 6.80
C VAL A 66 -7.96 -19.23 5.61
N TYR A 67 -7.18 -19.00 4.55
CA TYR A 67 -7.17 -19.86 3.37
C TYR A 67 -6.69 -21.27 3.73
N SER A 68 -5.57 -21.38 4.45
CA SER A 68 -5.04 -22.67 4.93
C SER A 68 -6.08 -23.43 5.77
N LEU A 69 -6.72 -22.75 6.74
CA LEU A 69 -7.77 -23.38 7.56
C LEU A 69 -8.95 -23.88 6.73
N THR A 70 -9.35 -23.12 5.71
CA THR A 70 -10.44 -23.50 4.81
C THR A 70 -10.09 -24.78 4.06
N TRP A 71 -8.88 -24.88 3.48
CA TRP A 71 -8.46 -26.08 2.75
C TRP A 71 -8.31 -27.29 3.64
N PHE A 72 -7.72 -27.15 4.83
CA PHE A 72 -7.61 -28.27 5.77
C PHE A 72 -8.98 -28.74 6.28
N ALA A 73 -9.92 -27.81 6.53
CA ALA A 73 -11.29 -28.16 6.89
C ALA A 73 -12.00 -28.92 5.77
N LEU A 74 -11.90 -28.45 4.52
CA LEU A 74 -12.46 -29.14 3.35
C LEU A 74 -11.86 -30.53 3.14
N ALA A 75 -10.54 -30.66 3.30
CA ALA A 75 -9.84 -31.94 3.22
C ALA A 75 -10.31 -32.90 4.33
N GLY A 76 -10.44 -32.42 5.56
CA GLY A 76 -10.95 -33.19 6.70
C GLY A 76 -12.39 -33.68 6.48
N LEU A 77 -13.29 -32.81 6.01
CA LEU A 77 -14.67 -33.18 5.70
C LEU A 77 -14.74 -34.22 4.57
N SER A 78 -13.91 -34.07 3.54
CA SER A 78 -13.84 -35.00 2.41
C SER A 78 -13.32 -36.37 2.85
N ALA A 79 -12.24 -36.41 3.63
CA ALA A 79 -11.67 -37.64 4.19
C ALA A 79 -12.66 -38.34 5.12
N TRP A 80 -13.36 -37.57 5.97
CA TRP A 80 -14.42 -38.08 6.84
C TRP A 80 -15.56 -38.71 6.02
N GLY A 81 -16.04 -38.01 4.99
CA GLY A 81 -17.07 -38.54 4.08
C GLY A 81 -16.64 -39.85 3.41
N ALA A 82 -15.41 -39.91 2.90
CA ALA A 82 -14.85 -41.13 2.32
C ALA A 82 -14.78 -42.28 3.32
N TRP A 83 -14.32 -42.02 4.55
CA TRP A 83 -14.28 -43.00 5.65
C TRP A 83 -15.68 -43.52 6.00
N LEU A 84 -16.68 -42.64 6.07
CA LEU A 84 -18.08 -43.02 6.34
C LEU A 84 -18.66 -43.96 5.27
N VAL A 85 -18.25 -43.81 4.01
CA VAL A 85 -18.66 -44.69 2.91
C VAL A 85 -17.90 -46.01 2.97
N ALA A 86 -16.59 -45.96 3.20
CA ALA A 86 -15.74 -47.16 3.25
C ALA A 86 -16.14 -48.10 4.39
N ARG A 87 -16.50 -47.59 5.58
CA ARG A 87 -16.94 -48.41 6.71
C ARG A 87 -18.31 -49.08 6.53
N ARG A 88 -19.08 -48.69 5.51
CA ARG A 88 -20.43 -49.21 5.21
C ARG A 88 -20.40 -50.29 4.12
N ARG A 89 -19.24 -50.50 3.48
CA ARG A 89 -18.98 -51.63 2.58
C ARG A 89 -18.43 -52.79 3.39
#